data_AF-R6CLU4-F1
#
_entry.id   AF-R6CLU4-F1
#
_cell.length_a   1.000
_cell.length_b   1.000
_cell.length_c   1.000
_cell.angle_alpha   90.00
_cell.angle_beta   90.00
_cell.angle_gamma   90.00
#
_symmetry.space_group_name_H-M   'P 1'
#
loop_
_entity.id
_entity.type
_entity.pdbx_description
1 polymer ?
#
loop_
_entity_poly.entity_id
_entity_poly.type
_entity_poly.pdbx_seq_one_letter_code
_entity_poly.pdbx_strand_id
1 'polypeptide(L)'
;MKDFEKFMSQLQETNQTLDFFCDFDKISQNVEDIKLSLCMLNSLIGSSDMRKSVETIWNRDKTAFNVMDILIAVRSEGKKKILDNLGKCVVLDSLFESVDGVMEFLNTTGLTEIFQSKKIKDLVDYVFGIETGLDTNARKNRSGHVMEGMVARIFDKNGVEYRQEVYSSEWPSITEVLGDDEKRFDFVIKTTEKTYLIEVNFYSSGGSKLNEVARSYSDIAPKINSVNGFEFVWITDGIGWKSAKNKLQEAYNIIHRIYNLTNIKDFIKLIK
;
A
#
# COMPACT_ATOMS: atom_id res chain seq x y z
N MET A 1 -12.05 -16.19 -31.89
CA MET A 1 -11.39 -16.84 -30.74
C MET A 1 -10.51 -15.79 -30.09
N LYS A 2 -10.57 -15.58 -28.78
CA LYS A 2 -9.68 -14.62 -28.12
C LYS A 2 -8.25 -15.13 -28.21
N ASP A 3 -7.33 -14.29 -28.68
CA ASP A 3 -5.93 -14.67 -28.84
C ASP A 3 -5.17 -14.40 -27.54
N PHE A 4 -4.97 -15.44 -26.73
CA PHE A 4 -4.28 -15.35 -25.45
C PHE A 4 -2.78 -15.09 -25.61
N GLU A 5 -2.14 -15.64 -26.65
CA GLU A 5 -0.71 -15.40 -26.89
C GLU A 5 -0.47 -13.95 -27.29
N LYS A 6 -1.37 -13.36 -28.09
CA LYS A 6 -1.36 -11.92 -28.37
C LYS A 6 -1.60 -11.07 -27.12
N PHE A 7 -2.50 -11.48 -26.23
CA PHE A 7 -2.70 -10.79 -24.95
C PHE A 7 -1.41 -10.78 -24.12
N MET A 8 -0.74 -11.94 -24.00
CA MET A 8 0.49 -12.12 -23.23
C MET A 8 1.69 -11.36 -23.83
N SER A 9 1.76 -11.22 -25.16
CA SER A 9 2.85 -10.49 -25.81
C SER A 9 2.75 -8.97 -25.66
N GLN A 10 1.58 -8.45 -25.28
CA GLN A 10 1.29 -7.04 -25.10
C GLN A 10 1.44 -6.54 -23.65
N LEU A 11 1.84 -7.42 -22.73
CA LEU A 11 2.00 -7.07 -21.32
C LEU A 11 3.12 -6.05 -21.13
N GLN A 12 2.84 -4.98 -20.39
CA GLN A 12 3.79 -3.94 -20.05
C GLN A 12 4.76 -4.40 -18.96
N GLU A 13 6.02 -3.94 -19.03
CA GLU A 13 7.01 -4.27 -18.00
C GLU A 13 6.76 -3.54 -16.68
N THR A 14 6.35 -2.28 -16.76
CA THR A 14 6.08 -1.44 -15.60
C THR A 14 5.02 -0.40 -15.92
N ASN A 15 4.21 -0.06 -14.92
CA ASN A 15 3.36 1.12 -14.91
C ASN A 15 3.93 2.24 -14.02
N GLN A 16 5.10 2.03 -13.41
CA GLN A 16 5.68 2.94 -12.42
C GLN A 16 6.37 4.13 -13.09
N THR A 17 5.97 5.33 -12.72
CA THR A 17 6.63 6.60 -13.04
C THR A 17 7.67 6.96 -11.96
N LEU A 18 8.54 7.95 -12.16
CA LEU A 18 9.63 8.22 -11.19
C LEU A 18 9.13 8.76 -9.84
N ASP A 19 8.04 9.52 -9.85
CA ASP A 19 7.29 9.97 -8.68
C ASP A 19 6.62 8.82 -7.90
N PHE A 20 6.65 7.59 -8.43
CA PHE A 20 6.23 6.39 -7.72
C PHE A 20 7.13 6.04 -6.53
N PHE A 21 8.42 6.39 -6.56
CA PHE A 21 9.38 5.79 -5.63
C PHE A 21 9.41 6.49 -4.27
N CYS A 22 9.28 7.81 -4.23
CA CYS A 22 9.29 8.58 -3.01
C CYS A 22 8.31 9.73 -3.11
N ASP A 23 7.44 9.86 -2.11
CA ASP A 23 6.61 11.04 -1.90
C ASP A 23 7.31 11.96 -0.90
N PHE A 24 8.17 12.84 -1.41
CA PHE A 24 8.97 13.73 -0.55
C PHE A 24 8.13 14.76 0.19
N ASP A 25 6.97 15.15 -0.33
CA ASP A 25 6.07 16.07 0.35
C ASP A 25 5.49 15.41 1.60
N LYS A 26 5.01 14.17 1.46
CA LYS A 26 4.55 13.34 2.59
C LYS A 26 5.67 13.06 3.60
N ILE A 27 6.86 12.68 3.12
CA ILE A 27 8.02 12.43 4.00
C ILE A 27 8.37 13.70 4.79
N SER A 28 8.41 14.84 4.11
CA SER A 28 8.72 16.13 4.74
C SER A 28 7.68 16.49 5.80
N GLN A 29 6.39 16.28 5.52
CA GLN A 29 5.33 16.53 6.50
C GLN A 29 5.47 15.66 7.74
N ASN A 30 5.70 14.34 7.56
CA ASN A 30 5.88 13.42 8.68
C ASN A 30 7.05 13.81 9.58
N VAL A 31 8.16 14.27 8.99
CA VAL A 31 9.35 14.72 9.73
C VAL A 31 9.07 16.05 10.44
N GLU A 32 8.39 16.99 9.78
CA GLU A 32 8.06 18.30 10.36
C GLU A 32 7.19 18.16 11.61
N ASP A 33 6.24 17.22 11.62
CA ASP A 33 5.35 16.95 12.76
C ASP A 33 6.10 16.57 14.06
N ILE A 34 7.29 15.97 13.94
CA ILE A 34 8.10 15.51 15.08
C ILE A 34 9.43 16.24 15.23
N LYS A 35 9.70 17.22 14.36
CA LYS A 35 10.99 17.90 14.24
C LYS A 35 11.49 18.54 15.54
N LEU A 36 10.60 19.19 16.29
CA LEU A 36 10.98 19.83 17.56
C LEU A 36 11.51 18.81 18.57
N SER A 37 10.84 17.66 18.70
CA SER A 37 11.29 16.55 19.55
C SER A 37 12.64 16.02 19.08
N LEU A 38 12.84 15.82 17.78
CA LEU A 38 14.12 15.38 17.22
C LEU A 38 15.25 16.39 17.46
N CYS A 39 14.98 17.69 17.33
CA CYS A 39 15.95 18.75 17.64
C CYS A 39 16.34 18.75 19.13
N MET A 40 15.43 18.41 20.04
CA MET A 40 15.77 18.26 21.46
C MET A 40 16.62 17.01 21.69
N LEU A 41 16.24 15.88 21.08
CA LEU A 41 16.95 14.61 21.18
C LEU A 41 18.35 14.65 20.53
N ASN A 42 18.62 15.58 19.60
CA ASN A 42 19.98 15.82 19.08
C ASN A 42 21.00 16.09 20.20
N SER A 43 20.58 16.60 21.36
CA SER A 43 21.47 16.79 22.51
C SER A 43 21.98 15.49 23.14
N LEU A 44 21.40 14.33 22.80
CA LEU A 44 21.92 13.01 23.17
C LEU A 44 23.14 12.61 22.32
N ILE A 45 23.26 13.15 21.10
CA ILE A 45 24.36 12.81 20.18
C ILE A 45 25.68 13.30 20.77
N GLY A 46 26.62 12.37 20.92
CA GLY A 46 27.94 12.65 21.48
C GLY A 46 27.97 12.85 23.00
N SER A 47 26.88 12.58 23.71
CA SER A 47 26.87 12.66 25.18
C SER A 47 27.74 11.57 25.79
N SER A 48 28.71 11.95 26.64
CA SER A 48 29.51 10.98 27.39
C SER A 48 28.71 10.28 28.50
N ASP A 49 27.75 10.97 29.10
CA ASP A 49 26.85 10.44 30.13
C ASP A 49 25.40 10.47 29.61
N MET A 50 25.02 9.36 28.97
CA MET A 50 23.71 9.23 28.34
C MET A 50 22.58 9.39 29.36
N ARG A 51 22.74 8.84 30.57
CA ARG A 51 21.68 8.91 31.60
C ARG A 51 21.44 10.34 32.03
N LYS A 52 22.50 11.10 32.31
CA LYS A 52 22.38 12.51 32.69
C LYS A 52 21.75 13.35 31.56
N SER A 53 22.10 13.08 30.30
CA SER A 53 21.49 13.76 29.16
C SER A 53 20.00 13.43 29.03
N VAL A 54 19.61 12.17 29.19
CA VAL A 54 18.20 11.75 29.21
C VAL A 54 17.45 12.44 30.35
N GLU A 55 17.98 12.44 31.58
CA GLU A 55 17.37 13.14 32.72
C GLU A 55 17.22 14.65 32.48
N THR A 56 18.19 15.26 31.81
CA THR A 56 18.13 16.69 31.46
C THR A 56 17.00 16.99 30.50
N ILE A 57 16.83 16.19 29.44
CA ILE A 57 15.70 16.33 28.50
C ILE A 57 14.39 16.00 29.22
N TRP A 58 14.36 14.93 30.02
CA TRP A 58 13.16 14.48 30.74
C TRP A 58 12.57 15.56 31.65
N ASN A 59 13.44 16.24 32.41
CA ASN A 59 13.03 17.32 33.30
C ASN A 59 12.59 18.58 32.54
N ARG A 60 13.04 18.75 31.29
CA ARG A 60 12.66 19.89 30.44
C ARG A 60 11.38 19.63 29.67
N ASP A 61 11.31 18.51 28.97
CA ASP A 61 10.16 18.05 28.20
C ASP A 61 10.24 16.54 27.95
N LYS A 62 9.52 15.76 28.76
CA LYS A 62 9.42 14.31 28.58
C LYS A 62 8.73 13.89 27.27
N THR A 63 7.91 14.76 26.66
CA THR A 63 7.17 14.41 25.44
C THR A 63 8.09 14.28 24.23
N ALA A 64 9.31 14.82 24.30
CA ALA A 64 10.33 14.64 23.28
C ALA A 64 10.66 13.15 23.02
N PHE A 65 10.49 12.27 24.03
CA PHE A 65 10.78 10.84 23.88
C PHE A 65 9.66 10.04 23.18
N ASN A 66 8.47 10.63 22.97
CA ASN A 66 7.36 9.94 22.34
C ASN A 66 7.61 9.58 20.86
N VAL A 67 8.67 10.14 20.26
CA VAL A 67 9.03 9.93 18.84
C VAL A 67 10.19 8.93 18.68
N MET A 68 10.62 8.27 19.76
CA MET A 68 11.81 7.40 19.72
C MET A 68 11.58 6.10 18.95
N ASP A 69 10.35 5.64 18.79
CA ASP A 69 10.02 4.45 18.00
C ASP A 69 10.42 4.60 16.52
N ILE A 70 10.30 5.81 15.95
CA ILE A 70 10.71 6.05 14.56
C ILE A 70 12.21 5.89 14.36
N LEU A 71 13.03 6.05 15.41
CA LEU A 71 14.50 5.88 15.33
C LEU A 71 14.91 4.44 15.03
N ILE A 72 14.01 3.47 15.22
CA ILE A 72 14.20 2.06 14.86
C ILE A 72 13.31 1.63 13.69
N ALA A 73 12.85 2.59 12.88
CA ALA A 73 11.95 2.37 11.75
C ALA A 73 10.62 1.69 12.12
N VAL A 74 10.10 1.98 13.32
CA VAL A 74 8.79 1.52 13.78
C VAL A 74 7.83 2.71 13.78
N ARG A 75 6.63 2.52 13.24
CA ARG A 75 5.49 3.41 13.45
C ARG A 75 4.54 2.72 14.41
N SER A 76 4.63 3.04 15.70
CA SER A 76 3.86 2.33 16.72
C SER A 76 2.41 2.80 16.78
N GLU A 77 2.17 4.08 16.49
CA GLU A 77 0.90 4.79 16.79
C GLU A 77 0.39 4.48 18.22
N GLY A 78 1.28 4.25 19.18
CA GLY A 78 0.92 3.86 20.55
C GLY A 78 0.48 2.41 20.74
N LYS A 79 0.61 1.55 19.72
CA LYS A 79 0.00 0.20 19.72
C LYS A 79 1.00 -0.93 19.54
N LYS A 80 2.25 -0.64 19.17
CA LYS A 80 3.25 -1.69 18.92
C LYS A 80 3.52 -2.46 20.21
N LYS A 81 3.33 -3.78 20.15
CA LYS A 81 3.66 -4.68 21.26
C LYS A 81 5.06 -5.25 21.08
N ILE A 82 5.80 -5.32 22.18
CA ILE A 82 7.11 -5.96 22.30
C ILE A 82 7.11 -6.93 23.48
N LEU A 83 8.15 -7.76 23.58
CA LEU A 83 8.43 -8.55 24.77
C LEU A 83 9.49 -7.81 25.58
N ASP A 84 9.25 -7.60 26.87
CA ASP A 84 10.25 -7.08 27.78
C ASP A 84 11.29 -8.16 28.14
N ASN A 85 12.27 -7.78 28.97
CA ASN A 85 13.35 -8.69 29.41
C ASN A 85 12.86 -9.87 30.26
N LEU A 86 11.61 -9.83 30.74
CA LEU A 86 10.94 -10.93 31.46
C LEU A 86 10.03 -11.76 30.54
N GLY A 87 10.01 -11.45 29.24
CA GLY A 87 9.16 -12.12 28.25
C GLY A 87 7.69 -11.70 28.30
N LYS A 88 7.35 -10.62 29.01
CA LYS A 88 5.98 -10.10 29.10
C LYS A 88 5.67 -9.21 27.90
N CYS A 89 4.47 -9.38 27.36
CA CYS A 89 3.97 -8.54 26.27
C CYS A 89 3.57 -7.15 26.81
N VAL A 90 4.29 -6.12 26.36
CA VAL A 90 4.08 -4.71 26.74
C VAL A 90 3.97 -3.82 25.50
N VAL A 91 3.40 -2.62 25.64
CA VAL A 91 3.38 -1.60 24.56
C VAL A 91 4.73 -0.89 24.54
N LEU A 92 5.34 -0.74 23.37
CA LEU A 92 6.65 -0.12 23.20
C LEU A 92 6.71 1.27 23.85
N ASP A 93 5.70 2.09 23.60
CA ASP A 93 5.60 3.47 24.10
C ASP A 93 5.58 3.58 25.62
N SER A 94 5.24 2.50 26.34
CA SER A 94 5.33 2.48 27.81
C SER A 94 6.78 2.64 28.32
N LEU A 95 7.78 2.33 27.48
CA LEU A 95 9.18 2.60 27.77
C LEU A 95 9.47 4.12 27.82
N PHE A 96 8.69 4.94 27.12
CA PHE A 96 8.87 6.39 27.08
C PHE A 96 8.17 7.12 28.24
N GLU A 97 7.58 6.38 29.19
CA GLU A 97 6.91 6.91 30.38
C GLU A 97 7.84 7.07 31.60
N SER A 98 9.09 6.60 31.51
CA SER A 98 10.10 6.80 32.57
C SER A 98 11.51 6.94 32.01
N VAL A 99 12.41 7.58 32.78
CA VAL A 99 13.85 7.66 32.45
C VAL A 99 14.45 6.27 32.29
N ASP A 100 14.10 5.32 33.16
CA ASP A 100 14.63 3.97 33.10
C ASP A 100 14.17 3.21 31.85
N GLY A 101 12.91 3.39 31.45
CA GLY A 101 12.40 2.81 30.21
C GLY A 101 13.06 3.42 28.96
N VAL A 102 13.31 4.73 28.94
CA VAL A 102 14.06 5.38 27.85
C VAL A 102 15.49 4.85 27.79
N MET A 103 16.14 4.69 28.94
CA MET A 103 17.49 4.11 29.01
C MET A 103 17.51 2.65 28.55
N GLU A 104 16.50 1.86 28.92
CA GLU A 104 16.32 0.49 28.44
C GLU A 104 16.19 0.46 26.92
N PHE A 105 15.34 1.31 26.35
CA PHE A 105 15.16 1.41 24.91
C PHE A 105 16.48 1.76 24.20
N LEU A 106 17.19 2.79 24.65
CA LEU A 106 18.46 3.23 24.04
C LEU A 106 19.53 2.14 24.06
N ASN A 107 19.65 1.43 25.19
CA ASN A 107 20.67 0.40 25.36
C ASN A 107 20.34 -0.88 24.58
N THR A 108 19.10 -1.36 24.68
CA THR A 108 18.67 -2.62 24.06
C THR A 108 18.60 -2.52 22.54
N THR A 109 18.28 -1.34 21.99
CA THR A 109 18.29 -1.09 20.54
C THR A 109 19.68 -0.80 19.97
N GLY A 110 20.68 -0.53 20.83
CA GLY A 110 22.02 -0.12 20.43
C GLY A 110 22.16 1.37 20.06
N LEU A 111 21.10 2.18 20.20
CA LEU A 111 21.13 3.61 19.91
C LEU A 111 22.10 4.38 20.81
N THR A 112 22.33 3.92 22.06
CA THR A 112 23.36 4.52 22.93
C THR A 112 24.71 4.57 22.24
N GLU A 113 25.19 3.45 21.67
CA GLU A 113 26.49 3.41 21.00
C GLU A 113 26.50 4.31 19.75
N ILE A 114 25.42 4.29 18.96
CA ILE A 114 25.30 5.08 17.74
C ILE A 114 25.38 6.58 18.04
N PHE A 115 24.72 7.04 19.11
CA PHE A 115 24.72 8.43 19.53
C PHE A 115 26.07 8.83 20.11
N GLN A 116 26.64 8.03 21.02
CA GLN A 116 27.91 8.35 21.67
C GLN A 116 29.08 8.36 20.69
N SER A 117 29.11 7.42 19.74
CA SER A 117 30.12 7.35 18.69
C SER A 117 29.92 8.40 17.58
N LYS A 118 28.84 9.19 17.62
CA LYS A 118 28.47 10.18 16.60
C LYS A 118 28.43 9.60 15.18
N LYS A 119 28.02 8.32 15.05
CA LYS A 119 27.74 7.70 13.74
C LYS A 119 26.61 8.46 13.03
N ILE A 120 25.64 8.95 13.81
CA ILE A 120 24.62 9.90 13.38
C ILE A 120 24.98 11.27 13.96
N LYS A 121 24.74 12.34 13.19
CA LYS A 121 25.06 13.73 13.57
C LYS A 121 23.84 14.61 13.73
N ASP A 122 22.72 14.21 13.13
CA ASP A 122 21.45 14.91 13.20
C ASP A 122 20.30 13.91 13.08
N LEU A 123 19.38 13.94 14.05
CA LEU A 123 18.23 13.04 14.11
C LEU A 123 17.13 13.44 13.13
N VAL A 124 17.03 14.71 12.73
CA VAL A 124 16.06 15.15 11.72
C VAL A 124 16.43 14.55 10.36
N ASP A 125 17.70 14.65 9.96
CA ASP A 125 18.22 14.05 8.73
C ASP A 125 18.15 12.51 8.77
N TYR A 126 18.49 11.92 9.93
CA TYR A 126 18.41 10.47 10.10
C TYR A 126 16.97 9.96 9.93
N VAL A 127 16.00 10.61 10.58
CA VAL A 127 14.59 10.23 10.49
C VAL A 127 14.04 10.50 9.10
N PHE A 128 14.48 11.56 8.40
CA PHE A 128 14.14 11.76 6.99
C PHE A 128 14.58 10.57 6.12
N GLY A 129 15.78 10.04 6.37
CA GLY A 129 16.27 8.81 5.73
C GLY A 129 15.43 7.58 6.06
N ILE A 130 15.03 7.41 7.32
CA ILE A 130 14.14 6.32 7.75
C ILE A 130 12.78 6.42 7.06
N GLU A 131 12.16 7.60 7.07
CA GLU A 131 10.87 7.85 6.45
C GLU A 131 10.90 7.57 4.93
N THR A 132 12.00 7.94 4.26
CA THR A 132 12.25 7.56 2.87
C THR A 132 12.29 6.04 2.68
N GLY A 133 12.94 5.31 3.59
CA GLY A 133 12.97 3.85 3.60
C GLY A 133 11.59 3.23 3.85
N LEU A 134 10.81 3.79 4.76
CA LEU A 134 9.47 3.32 5.13
C LEU A 134 8.40 3.61 4.06
N ASP A 135 8.61 4.59 3.17
CA ASP A 135 7.70 4.83 2.03
C ASP A 135 7.64 3.63 1.06
N THR A 136 8.57 2.67 1.16
CA THR A 136 8.48 1.37 0.46
C THR A 136 7.20 0.59 0.74
N ASN A 137 6.62 0.73 1.94
CA ASN A 137 5.35 0.09 2.27
C ASN A 137 4.18 0.73 1.52
N ALA A 138 4.23 2.05 1.26
CA ALA A 138 3.26 2.73 0.41
C ALA A 138 3.41 2.32 -1.06
N ARG A 139 4.64 1.99 -1.53
CA ARG A 139 4.90 1.56 -2.93
C ARG A 139 4.05 0.34 -3.34
N LYS A 140 3.82 -0.63 -2.44
CA LYS A 140 3.02 -1.83 -2.74
C LYS A 140 1.56 -1.52 -3.04
N ASN A 141 0.99 -0.50 -2.41
CA ASN A 141 -0.38 -0.05 -2.64
C ASN A 141 -0.45 0.94 -3.82
N ARG A 142 0.61 1.73 -4.01
CA ARG A 142 0.73 2.73 -5.09
C ARG A 142 0.66 2.08 -6.48
N SER A 143 1.11 0.83 -6.67
CA SER A 143 1.07 0.16 -7.98
C SER A 143 -0.37 -0.13 -8.47
N GLY A 144 -1.27 -0.41 -7.52
CA GLY A 144 -2.71 -0.56 -7.80
C GLY A 144 -3.34 0.78 -8.16
N HIS A 145 -3.11 1.80 -7.33
CA HIS A 145 -3.60 3.16 -7.60
C HIS A 145 -3.06 3.77 -8.90
N VAL A 146 -1.83 3.46 -9.30
CA VAL A 146 -1.30 3.89 -10.60
C VAL A 146 -2.04 3.23 -11.76
N MET A 147 -2.40 1.94 -11.63
CA MET A 147 -3.24 1.25 -12.61
C MET A 147 -4.65 1.84 -12.67
N GLU A 148 -5.29 2.04 -11.52
CA GLU A 148 -6.58 2.71 -11.39
C GLU A 148 -6.55 4.10 -12.04
N GLY A 149 -5.58 4.95 -11.67
CA GLY A 149 -5.43 6.28 -12.22
C GLY A 149 -5.14 6.29 -13.73
N MET A 150 -4.43 5.29 -14.25
CA MET A 150 -4.21 5.15 -15.68
C MET A 150 -5.50 4.79 -16.42
N VAL A 151 -6.29 3.86 -15.88
CA VAL A 151 -7.58 3.45 -16.45
C VAL A 151 -8.60 4.60 -16.36
N ALA A 152 -8.69 5.28 -15.22
CA ALA A 152 -9.50 6.48 -15.01
C ALA A 152 -9.20 7.54 -16.06
N ARG A 153 -7.92 7.88 -16.27
CA ARG A 153 -7.49 8.83 -17.31
C ARG A 153 -7.85 8.37 -18.72
N ILE A 154 -7.84 7.07 -19.00
CA ILE A 154 -8.30 6.53 -20.30
C ILE A 154 -9.80 6.74 -20.44
N PHE A 155 -10.60 6.48 -19.40
CA PHE A 155 -12.04 6.73 -19.39
C PHE A 155 -12.35 8.23 -19.57
N ASP A 156 -11.70 9.11 -18.79
CA ASP A 156 -11.87 10.57 -18.86
C ASP A 156 -11.58 11.11 -20.25
N LYS A 157 -10.43 10.72 -20.83
CA LYS A 157 -10.03 11.15 -22.19
C LYS A 157 -11.02 10.70 -23.26
N ASN A 158 -11.77 9.64 -22.99
CA ASN A 158 -12.80 9.14 -23.88
C ASN A 158 -14.21 9.63 -23.51
N GLY A 159 -14.37 10.47 -22.48
CA GLY A 159 -15.70 10.92 -22.05
C GLY A 159 -16.59 9.79 -21.56
N VAL A 160 -15.99 8.76 -20.95
CA VAL A 160 -16.72 7.66 -20.33
C VAL A 160 -16.98 8.03 -18.87
N GLU A 161 -18.25 8.12 -18.49
CA GLU A 161 -18.64 8.35 -17.10
C GLU A 161 -18.51 7.06 -16.28
N TYR A 162 -17.91 7.16 -15.10
CA TYR A 162 -17.73 6.04 -14.18
C TYR A 162 -17.89 6.49 -12.73
N ARG A 163 -18.16 5.52 -11.86
CA ARG A 163 -18.03 5.65 -10.40
C ARG A 163 -16.87 4.79 -9.93
N GLN A 164 -16.24 5.18 -8.83
CA GLN A 164 -15.10 4.46 -8.24
C GLN A 164 -15.46 3.86 -6.89
N GLU A 165 -14.79 2.76 -6.53
CA GLU A 165 -14.89 2.11 -5.21
C GLU A 165 -16.33 1.82 -4.76
N VAL A 166 -17.12 1.19 -5.63
CA VAL A 166 -18.54 0.93 -5.39
C VAL A 166 -18.75 -0.47 -4.81
N TYR A 167 -19.49 -0.59 -3.72
CA TYR A 167 -19.80 -1.87 -3.07
C TYR A 167 -20.90 -2.65 -3.81
N SER A 168 -20.76 -3.97 -3.84
CA SER A 168 -21.74 -4.90 -4.41
C SER A 168 -23.10 -4.85 -3.72
N SER A 169 -23.15 -4.38 -2.47
CA SER A 169 -24.36 -4.14 -1.68
C SER A 169 -25.26 -3.03 -2.25
N GLU A 170 -24.79 -2.25 -3.22
CA GLU A 170 -25.64 -1.32 -3.96
C GLU A 170 -26.73 -2.04 -4.78
N TRP A 171 -26.46 -3.27 -5.24
CA TRP A 171 -27.40 -4.05 -6.04
C TRP A 171 -27.77 -5.35 -5.34
N PRO A 172 -29.00 -5.49 -4.83
CA PRO A 172 -29.45 -6.72 -4.16
C PRO A 172 -29.27 -7.97 -5.01
N SER A 173 -29.47 -7.88 -6.34
CA SER A 173 -29.28 -9.00 -7.26
C SER A 173 -27.83 -9.43 -7.41
N ILE A 174 -26.87 -8.51 -7.25
CA ILE A 174 -25.44 -8.84 -7.23
C ILE A 174 -25.06 -9.42 -5.86
N THR A 175 -25.57 -8.83 -4.77
CA THR A 175 -25.37 -9.35 -3.42
C THR A 175 -25.87 -10.79 -3.31
N GLU A 176 -27.03 -11.11 -3.86
CA GLU A 176 -27.61 -12.46 -3.81
C GLU A 176 -26.73 -13.51 -4.49
N VAL A 177 -26.14 -13.21 -5.67
CA VAL A 177 -25.30 -14.17 -6.40
C VAL A 177 -23.87 -14.26 -5.85
N LEU A 178 -23.39 -13.23 -5.16
CA LEU A 178 -22.08 -13.24 -4.49
C LEU A 178 -22.16 -13.82 -3.07
N GLY A 179 -23.34 -13.78 -2.42
CA GLY A 179 -23.54 -14.26 -1.06
C GLY A 179 -22.86 -13.36 -0.03
N ASP A 180 -22.17 -13.98 0.94
CA ASP A 180 -21.45 -13.27 2.01
C ASP A 180 -20.18 -12.55 1.53
N ASP A 181 -19.77 -12.77 0.28
CA ASP A 181 -18.62 -12.10 -0.33
C ASP A 181 -18.98 -10.68 -0.77
N GLU A 182 -19.03 -9.75 0.19
CA GLU A 182 -19.15 -8.32 -0.13
C GLU A 182 -17.91 -7.85 -0.87
N LYS A 183 -18.11 -7.34 -2.09
CA LYS A 183 -17.04 -6.92 -2.98
C LYS A 183 -17.14 -5.43 -3.27
N ARG A 184 -16.00 -4.75 -3.20
CA ARG A 184 -15.86 -3.36 -3.65
C ARG A 184 -15.21 -3.36 -5.03
N PHE A 185 -15.92 -2.87 -6.04
CA PHE A 185 -15.44 -2.77 -7.42
C PHE A 185 -14.68 -1.46 -7.64
N ASP A 186 -13.54 -1.54 -8.34
CA ASP A 186 -12.69 -0.38 -8.61
C ASP A 186 -13.41 0.65 -9.48
N PHE A 187 -14.14 0.19 -10.50
CA PHE A 187 -14.97 1.04 -11.35
C PHE A 187 -16.34 0.44 -11.63
N VAL A 188 -17.33 1.32 -11.79
CA VAL A 188 -18.66 0.98 -12.29
C VAL A 188 -19.03 1.92 -13.42
N ILE A 189 -19.34 1.36 -14.58
CA ILE A 189 -19.81 2.10 -15.76
C ILE A 189 -21.24 1.65 -16.06
N LYS A 190 -22.15 2.61 -16.14
CA LYS A 190 -23.54 2.35 -16.53
C LYS A 190 -23.79 2.88 -17.93
N THR A 191 -24.19 1.99 -18.85
CA THR A 191 -24.66 2.36 -20.19
C THR A 191 -26.18 2.25 -20.28
N THR A 192 -26.73 2.55 -21.45
CA THR A 192 -28.16 2.32 -21.74
C THR A 192 -28.53 0.85 -21.74
N GLU A 193 -27.58 -0.04 -22.02
CA GLU A 193 -27.82 -1.48 -22.11
C GLU A 193 -27.51 -2.23 -20.81
N LYS A 194 -26.37 -1.92 -20.17
CA LYS A 194 -25.85 -2.72 -19.05
C LYS A 194 -25.04 -1.89 -18.06
N THR A 195 -24.85 -2.44 -16.87
CA THR A 195 -23.92 -1.97 -15.85
C THR A 195 -22.68 -2.87 -15.82
N TYR A 196 -21.52 -2.29 -16.08
CA TYR A 196 -20.23 -2.97 -16.04
C TYR A 196 -19.60 -2.80 -14.66
N LEU A 197 -19.27 -3.93 -14.01
CA LEU A 197 -18.56 -3.97 -12.73
C LEU A 197 -17.11 -4.35 -13.02
N ILE A 198 -16.17 -3.47 -12.67
CA ILE A 198 -14.82 -3.51 -13.22
C ILE A 198 -13.79 -3.62 -12.10
N GLU A 199 -12.86 -4.56 -12.27
CA GLU A 199 -11.67 -4.71 -11.45
C GLU A 199 -10.42 -4.41 -12.29
N VAL A 200 -9.46 -3.73 -11.69
CA VAL A 200 -8.19 -3.37 -12.33
C VAL A 200 -7.00 -3.84 -11.51
N ASN A 201 -5.96 -4.35 -12.18
CA ASN A 201 -4.69 -4.62 -11.49
C ASN A 201 -3.49 -4.60 -12.43
N PHE A 202 -2.32 -4.42 -11.83
CA PHE A 202 -1.03 -4.47 -12.50
C PHE A 202 -0.04 -5.29 -11.67
N TYR A 203 0.63 -6.25 -12.30
CA TYR A 203 1.64 -7.07 -11.64
C TYR A 203 2.98 -6.99 -12.36
N SER A 204 3.92 -6.20 -11.83
CA SER A 204 5.30 -6.15 -12.36
C SER A 204 6.11 -7.41 -12.04
N SER A 205 5.72 -8.18 -11.02
CA SER A 205 6.40 -9.38 -10.56
C SER A 205 5.43 -10.54 -10.30
N GLY A 206 5.98 -11.75 -10.29
CA GLY A 206 5.25 -12.98 -9.99
C GLY A 206 4.82 -13.08 -8.52
N GLY A 207 4.02 -14.10 -8.19
CA GLY A 207 3.69 -14.43 -6.81
C GLY A 207 2.37 -15.21 -6.65
N SER A 208 2.07 -15.61 -5.42
CA SER A 208 0.81 -16.29 -5.09
C SER A 208 -0.42 -15.38 -5.26
N LYS A 209 -0.27 -14.07 -5.00
CA LYS A 209 -1.37 -13.09 -5.05
C LYS A 209 -2.12 -13.10 -6.39
N LEU A 210 -1.41 -12.99 -7.51
CA LEU A 210 -2.03 -12.96 -8.84
C LEU A 210 -2.66 -14.31 -9.24
N ASN A 211 -2.17 -15.43 -8.70
CA ASN A 211 -2.82 -16.74 -8.86
C ASN A 211 -4.17 -16.80 -8.11
N GLU A 212 -4.24 -16.24 -6.90
CA GLU A 212 -5.50 -16.14 -6.14
C GLU A 212 -6.48 -15.17 -6.81
N VAL A 213 -6.01 -14.03 -7.32
CA VAL A 213 -6.86 -13.07 -8.04
C VAL A 213 -7.47 -13.69 -9.29
N ALA A 214 -6.67 -14.40 -10.11
CA ALA A 214 -7.19 -15.09 -11.29
C ALA A 214 -8.28 -16.12 -10.92
N ARG A 215 -8.09 -16.87 -9.82
CA ARG A 215 -9.07 -17.84 -9.32
C ARG A 215 -10.34 -17.16 -8.81
N SER A 216 -10.21 -16.15 -7.96
CA SER A 216 -11.34 -15.39 -7.40
C SER A 216 -12.17 -14.76 -8.53
N TYR A 217 -11.54 -14.13 -9.51
CA TYR A 217 -12.26 -13.51 -10.62
C TYR A 217 -12.91 -14.52 -11.56
N SER A 218 -12.30 -15.70 -11.72
CA SER A 218 -12.92 -16.81 -12.49
C SER A 218 -14.18 -17.34 -11.81
N ASP A 219 -14.29 -17.24 -10.48
CA ASP A 219 -15.48 -17.66 -9.73
C ASP A 219 -16.58 -16.59 -9.74
N ILE A 220 -16.25 -15.32 -9.51
CA ILE A 220 -17.27 -14.25 -9.42
C ILE A 220 -17.78 -13.79 -10.78
N ALA A 221 -16.97 -13.83 -11.85
CA ALA A 221 -17.38 -13.28 -13.13
C ALA A 221 -18.60 -14.02 -13.73
N PRO A 222 -18.67 -15.36 -13.73
CA PRO A 222 -19.88 -16.06 -14.17
C PRO A 222 -21.10 -15.75 -13.30
N LYS A 223 -20.93 -15.60 -11.98
CA LYS A 223 -22.01 -15.25 -11.05
C LYS A 223 -22.61 -13.89 -11.39
N ILE A 224 -21.77 -12.87 -11.54
CA ILE A 224 -22.19 -11.52 -11.94
C ILE A 224 -22.84 -11.53 -13.32
N ASN A 225 -22.24 -12.21 -14.29
CA ASN A 225 -22.75 -12.28 -15.67
C ASN A 225 -24.06 -13.05 -15.80
N SER A 226 -24.45 -13.84 -14.80
CA SER A 226 -25.75 -14.50 -14.76
C SER A 226 -26.90 -13.55 -14.44
N VAL A 227 -26.60 -12.38 -13.86
CA VAL A 227 -27.59 -11.35 -13.52
C VAL A 227 -27.86 -10.47 -14.73
N ASN A 228 -29.14 -10.41 -15.15
CA ASN A 228 -29.53 -9.63 -16.31
C ASN A 228 -29.19 -8.14 -16.12
N GLY A 229 -28.60 -7.52 -17.16
CA GLY A 229 -28.18 -6.12 -17.12
C GLY A 229 -26.83 -5.86 -16.46
N PHE A 230 -26.10 -6.89 -16.01
CA PHE A 230 -24.76 -6.75 -15.44
C PHE A 230 -23.71 -7.52 -16.24
N GLU A 231 -22.47 -7.01 -16.22
CA GLU A 231 -21.33 -7.70 -16.83
C GLU A 231 -20.04 -7.37 -16.08
N PHE A 232 -19.29 -8.41 -15.70
CA PHE A 232 -17.99 -8.27 -15.07
C PHE A 232 -16.90 -8.03 -16.10
N VAL A 233 -16.05 -7.03 -15.85
CA VAL A 233 -14.90 -6.67 -16.69
C VAL A 233 -13.63 -6.72 -15.85
N TRP A 234 -12.60 -7.35 -16.38
CA TRP A 234 -11.30 -7.38 -15.73
C TRP A 234 -10.23 -6.71 -16.60
N ILE A 235 -9.63 -5.63 -16.11
CA ILE A 235 -8.53 -4.95 -16.79
C ILE A 235 -7.23 -5.27 -16.05
N THR A 236 -6.38 -6.07 -16.66
CA THR A 236 -5.14 -6.53 -16.06
C THR A 236 -3.95 -6.41 -17.00
N ASP A 237 -2.81 -6.00 -16.46
CA ASP A 237 -1.56 -5.87 -17.20
C ASP A 237 -0.35 -6.23 -16.30
N GLY A 238 0.85 -6.20 -16.88
CA GLY A 238 2.10 -6.46 -16.18
C GLY A 238 2.74 -7.80 -16.52
N ILE A 239 4.06 -7.80 -16.74
CA ILE A 239 4.85 -8.99 -17.06
C ILE A 239 4.84 -10.08 -15.97
N GLY A 240 4.44 -9.77 -14.74
CA GLY A 240 4.30 -10.73 -13.65
C GLY A 240 3.40 -11.91 -14.01
N TRP A 241 2.42 -11.70 -14.89
CA TRP A 241 1.55 -12.76 -15.41
C TRP A 241 2.29 -13.84 -16.19
N LYS A 242 3.49 -13.58 -16.71
CA LYS A 242 4.31 -14.63 -17.34
C LYS A 242 4.61 -15.78 -16.38
N SER A 243 4.76 -15.50 -15.08
CA SER A 243 4.99 -16.52 -14.05
C SER A 243 3.74 -17.31 -13.65
N ALA A 244 2.54 -16.81 -13.98
CA ALA A 244 1.26 -17.48 -13.71
C ALA A 244 0.40 -17.60 -14.98
N LYS A 245 1.08 -17.80 -16.12
CA LYS A 245 0.46 -17.86 -17.44
C LYS A 245 -0.73 -18.82 -17.46
N ASN A 246 -0.57 -20.00 -16.86
CA ASN A 246 -1.61 -21.03 -16.84
C ASN A 246 -2.89 -20.56 -16.11
N LYS A 247 -2.74 -19.90 -14.94
CA LYS A 247 -3.89 -19.40 -14.18
C LYS A 247 -4.57 -18.21 -14.84
N LEU A 248 -3.80 -17.33 -15.46
CA LEU A 248 -4.39 -16.29 -16.28
C LEU A 248 -5.11 -16.88 -17.50
N GLN A 249 -4.58 -17.92 -18.13
CA GLN A 249 -5.21 -18.56 -19.29
C GLN A 249 -6.55 -19.21 -18.93
N GLU A 250 -6.60 -19.92 -17.80
CA GLU A 250 -7.85 -20.45 -17.24
C GLU A 250 -8.89 -19.32 -17.08
N ALA A 251 -8.50 -18.22 -16.41
CA ALA A 251 -9.37 -17.07 -16.20
C ALA A 251 -9.77 -16.36 -17.51
N TYR A 252 -8.85 -16.24 -18.47
CA TYR A 252 -9.07 -15.61 -19.76
C TYR A 252 -10.13 -16.33 -20.62
N ASN A 253 -10.21 -17.66 -20.45
CA ASN A 253 -11.20 -18.50 -21.09
C ASN A 253 -12.59 -18.42 -20.42
N ILE A 254 -12.63 -18.22 -19.10
CA ILE A 254 -13.88 -18.15 -18.32
C ILE A 254 -14.48 -16.73 -18.37
N ILE A 255 -13.67 -15.71 -18.15
CA ILE A 255 -14.11 -14.32 -18.03
C ILE A 255 -14.30 -13.73 -19.43
N HIS A 256 -15.54 -13.37 -19.78
CA HIS A 256 -15.85 -12.89 -21.13
C HIS A 256 -15.14 -11.56 -21.47
N ARG A 257 -15.04 -10.63 -20.53
CA ARG A 257 -14.44 -9.31 -20.72
C ARG A 257 -13.15 -9.18 -19.94
N ILE A 258 -12.04 -9.43 -20.62
CA ILE A 258 -10.70 -9.23 -20.06
C ILE A 258 -9.87 -8.41 -21.02
N TYR A 259 -9.23 -7.36 -20.49
CA TYR A 259 -8.47 -6.37 -21.25
C TYR A 259 -7.14 -6.09 -20.56
N ASN A 260 -6.16 -5.61 -21.32
CA ASN A 260 -4.93 -5.01 -20.84
C ASN A 260 -4.87 -3.55 -21.31
N LEU A 261 -3.84 -2.79 -20.93
CA LEU A 261 -3.75 -1.38 -21.31
C LEU A 261 -3.64 -1.16 -22.83
N THR A 262 -3.19 -2.18 -23.56
CA THR A 262 -3.06 -2.13 -25.03
C THR A 262 -4.41 -2.31 -25.74
N ASN A 263 -5.29 -3.18 -25.25
CA ASN A 263 -6.56 -3.51 -25.88
C ASN A 263 -7.80 -2.94 -25.16
N ILE A 264 -7.64 -2.22 -24.05
CA ILE A 264 -8.74 -1.52 -23.34
C ILE A 264 -9.58 -0.62 -24.26
N LYS A 265 -8.99 -0.06 -25.32
CA LYS A 265 -9.71 0.69 -26.36
C LYS A 265 -10.87 -0.08 -27.01
N ASP A 266 -10.79 -1.40 -27.06
CA ASP A 266 -11.85 -2.25 -27.61
C ASP A 266 -13.03 -2.35 -26.65
N PHE A 267 -12.78 -2.24 -25.33
CA PHE A 267 -13.84 -2.04 -24.34
C PHE A 267 -14.49 -0.67 -24.48
N ILE A 268 -13.71 0.40 -24.65
CA ILE A 268 -14.25 1.76 -24.83
C ILE A 268 -15.19 1.84 -26.03
N LYS A 269 -14.86 1.19 -27.14
CA LYS A 269 -15.72 1.13 -28.33
C LYS A 269 -17.01 0.34 -28.12
N LEU A 270 -17.03 -0.58 -27.16
CA LEU A 270 -18.20 -1.40 -26.85
C LEU A 270 -19.24 -0.61 -26.05
N ILE A 271 -18.79 0.27 -25.16
CA ILE A 271 -19.65 0.97 -24.18
C ILE A 271 -20.09 2.37 -24.65
N LYS A 272 -19.61 2.80 -25.81
CA LYS A 272 -20.03 4.03 -26.49
C LYS A 272 -21.01 3.70 -27.59
#